data_AF-A0A7S1SVV0-F1
#
_entry.id   AF-A0A7S1SVV0-F1
#
_cell.length_a   1.000
_cell.length_b   1.000
_cell.length_c   1.000
_cell.angle_alpha   90.00
_cell.angle_beta   90.00
_cell.angle_gamma   90.00
#
_symmetry.space_group_name_H-M   'P 1'
#
loop_
_entity.id
_entity.type
_entity.pdbx_description
1 polymer ?
#
loop_
_entity_poly.entity_id
_entity_poly.type
_entity_poly.pdbx_seq_one_letter_code
_entity_poly.pdbx_strand_id
1 'polypeptide(L)'
;AALGALTPGLARQLLGTPAVWALVAGHFAYAWGHYLLLAWLPTYLHQVHGVAKDDMALACIPFLAMAVAVGWWAVLADAWATKASLTTVRKGMTTIGLGGAAVLMLLTPLARSATSAILLVSASLAVQAAAGSGAVINHADLAPRQASVLLSLSNTFATLPGMVAVPLASAIVETRWGSWEHVFALASAVLFAGLLIYRRYASAEPLILRA
;
A
#
# COMPACT_ATOMS: atom_id res chain seq x y z
N ALA A 1 11.49 -12.77 31.99
CA ALA A 1 10.51 -12.07 31.14
C ALA A 1 11.16 -11.00 30.24
N ALA A 2 12.33 -11.26 29.66
CA ALA A 2 13.13 -10.31 28.86
C ALA A 2 13.02 -10.61 27.35
N LEU A 3 11.80 -10.76 26.83
CA LEU A 3 11.54 -11.22 25.46
C LEU A 3 11.44 -10.10 24.40
N GLY A 4 11.88 -8.86 24.69
CA GLY A 4 11.58 -7.72 23.80
C GLY A 4 12.64 -6.64 23.62
N ALA A 5 13.81 -6.73 24.26
CA ALA A 5 14.85 -5.71 24.05
C ALA A 5 15.61 -5.97 22.74
N LEU A 6 15.53 -5.03 21.79
CA LEU A 6 16.41 -4.98 20.62
C LEU A 6 17.86 -4.83 21.10
N THR A 7 18.60 -5.94 21.16
CA THR A 7 20.04 -5.86 21.35
C THR A 7 20.67 -5.20 20.11
N PRO A 8 21.79 -4.47 20.25
CA PRO A 8 22.49 -3.89 19.11
C PRO A 8 22.85 -4.93 18.03
N GLY A 9 23.18 -6.17 18.44
CA GLY A 9 23.46 -7.28 17.54
C GLY A 9 22.23 -7.74 16.74
N LEU A 10 21.08 -7.85 17.40
CA LEU A 10 19.81 -8.19 16.77
C LEU A 10 19.37 -7.10 15.78
N ALA A 11 19.47 -5.83 16.18
CA ALA A 11 19.17 -4.69 15.33
C ALA A 11 20.04 -4.70 14.07
N ARG A 12 21.34 -4.98 14.19
CA ARG A 12 22.25 -5.11 13.03
C ARG A 12 21.83 -6.24 12.09
N GLN A 13 21.44 -7.40 12.61
CA GLN A 13 20.98 -8.53 11.78
C GLN A 13 19.69 -8.18 11.03
N LEU A 14 18.72 -7.55 11.69
CA LEU A 14 17.46 -7.12 11.07
C LEU A 14 17.70 -6.07 9.99
N LEU A 15 18.44 -5.00 10.31
CA LEU A 15 18.72 -3.89 9.40
C LEU A 15 19.65 -4.29 8.24
N GLY A 16 20.47 -5.32 8.43
CA GLY A 16 21.31 -5.90 7.36
C GLY A 16 20.56 -6.85 6.43
N THR A 17 19.30 -7.19 6.71
CA THR A 17 18.55 -8.19 5.93
C THR A 17 17.79 -7.53 4.77
N PRO A 18 18.04 -7.91 3.50
CA PRO A 18 17.36 -7.32 2.34
C PRO A 18 15.83 -7.51 2.35
N ALA A 19 15.34 -8.65 2.84
CA ALA A 19 13.91 -8.95 2.91
C ALA A 19 13.15 -7.98 3.84
N VAL A 20 13.81 -7.46 4.89
CA VAL A 20 13.24 -6.44 5.79
C VAL A 20 12.99 -5.14 5.02
N TRP A 21 13.98 -4.66 4.26
CA TRP A 21 13.83 -3.45 3.45
C TRP A 21 12.86 -3.63 2.28
N ALA A 22 12.79 -4.83 1.71
CA ALA A 22 11.78 -5.16 0.71
C ALA A 22 10.37 -5.00 1.25
N LEU A 23 10.14 -5.49 2.47
CA LEU A 23 8.89 -5.36 3.19
C LEU A 23 8.58 -3.90 3.55
N VAL A 24 9.58 -3.13 4.00
CA VAL A 24 9.43 -1.68 4.27
C VAL A 24 9.01 -0.94 2.99
N ALA A 25 9.67 -1.22 1.86
CA ALA A 25 9.33 -0.61 0.57
C ALA A 25 7.91 -0.95 0.11
N GLY A 26 7.48 -2.21 0.28
CA GLY A 26 6.11 -2.63 -0.02
C GLY A 26 5.07 -1.94 0.86
N HIS A 27 5.34 -1.82 2.16
CA HIS A 27 4.44 -1.14 3.10
C HIS A 27 4.37 0.37 2.84
N PHE A 28 5.51 1.01 2.54
CA PHE A 28 5.58 2.41 2.12
C PHE A 28 4.72 2.68 0.88
N ALA A 29 4.84 1.83 -0.14
CA ALA A 29 4.09 1.98 -1.38
C ALA A 29 2.58 1.77 -1.19
N TYR A 30 2.20 0.80 -0.36
CA TYR A 30 0.81 0.61 0.06
C TYR A 30 0.26 1.88 0.73
N ALA A 31 0.99 2.42 1.71
CA ALA A 31 0.55 3.61 2.44
C ALA A 31 0.50 4.87 1.57
N TRP A 32 1.39 5.01 0.58
CA TRP A 32 1.35 6.12 -0.36
C TRP A 32 0.04 6.20 -1.13
N GLY A 33 -0.38 5.09 -1.74
CA GLY A 33 -1.64 5.05 -2.50
C GLY A 33 -2.85 5.33 -1.61
N HIS A 34 -2.86 4.74 -0.40
CA HIS A 34 -3.94 4.92 0.55
C HIS A 34 -4.06 6.36 1.07
N TYR A 35 -2.97 6.95 1.57
CA TYR A 35 -3.00 8.29 2.14
C TYR A 35 -3.21 9.40 1.11
N LEU A 36 -2.68 9.23 -0.11
CA LEU A 36 -2.96 10.17 -1.19
C LEU A 36 -4.46 10.26 -1.46
N LEU A 37 -5.14 9.12 -1.64
CA LEU A 37 -6.57 9.08 -1.86
C LEU A 37 -7.35 9.55 -0.64
N LEU A 38 -6.93 9.20 0.57
CA LEU A 38 -7.58 9.64 1.80
C LEU A 38 -7.59 11.17 1.93
N ALA A 39 -6.48 11.82 1.59
CA ALA A 39 -6.35 13.27 1.71
C ALA A 39 -7.00 14.03 0.54
N TRP A 40 -6.88 13.51 -0.70
CA TRP A 40 -7.15 14.30 -1.90
C TRP A 40 -8.33 13.83 -2.74
N LEU A 41 -8.91 12.65 -2.47
CA LEU A 41 -10.05 12.17 -3.24
C LEU A 41 -11.25 13.15 -3.21
N PRO A 42 -11.66 13.73 -2.07
CA PRO A 42 -12.73 14.72 -2.05
C PRO A 42 -12.43 15.93 -2.95
N THR A 43 -11.20 16.45 -2.85
CA THR A 43 -10.75 17.60 -3.65
C THR A 43 -10.71 17.28 -5.14
N TYR A 44 -10.23 16.08 -5.52
CA TYR A 44 -10.23 15.61 -6.91
C TYR A 44 -11.66 15.53 -7.47
N LEU A 45 -12.60 14.94 -6.74
CA LEU A 45 -14.00 14.84 -7.18
C LEU A 45 -14.66 16.22 -7.34
N HIS A 46 -14.35 17.16 -6.43
CA HIS A 46 -14.83 18.52 -6.54
C HIS A 46 -14.24 19.27 -7.73
N GLN A 47 -12.90 19.27 -7.86
CA GLN A 47 -12.19 20.08 -8.86
C GLN A 47 -12.36 19.54 -10.28
N VAL A 48 -12.36 18.22 -10.47
CA VAL A 48 -12.38 17.60 -11.81
C VAL A 48 -13.79 17.24 -12.24
N HIS A 49 -14.62 16.75 -11.32
CA HIS A 49 -15.95 16.22 -11.63
C HIS A 49 -17.09 17.10 -11.10
N GLY A 50 -16.78 18.23 -10.46
CA GLY A 50 -17.79 19.20 -10.01
C GLY A 50 -18.70 18.70 -8.89
N VAL A 51 -18.31 17.65 -8.15
CA VAL A 51 -19.13 17.09 -7.06
C VAL A 51 -19.35 18.16 -5.99
N ALA A 52 -20.60 18.39 -5.62
CA ALA A 52 -20.98 19.37 -4.61
C ALA A 52 -20.44 18.98 -3.23
N LYS A 53 -20.23 19.98 -2.36
CA LYS A 53 -19.76 19.74 -0.99
C LYS A 53 -20.74 18.89 -0.17
N ASP A 54 -22.04 19.03 -0.44
CA ASP A 54 -23.10 18.26 0.23
C ASP A 54 -23.06 16.77 -0.15
N ASP A 55 -22.56 16.45 -1.35
CA ASP A 55 -22.42 15.07 -1.85
C ASP A 55 -21.04 14.46 -1.57
N MET A 56 -20.19 15.14 -0.79
CA MET A 56 -18.80 14.70 -0.60
C MET A 56 -18.66 13.38 0.18
N ALA A 57 -19.74 12.95 0.86
CA ALA A 57 -19.83 11.62 1.46
C ALA A 57 -19.62 10.49 0.44
N LEU A 58 -19.82 10.74 -0.86
CA LEU A 58 -19.52 9.79 -1.94
C LEU A 58 -18.03 9.39 -1.99
N ALA A 59 -17.13 10.25 -1.49
CA ALA A 59 -15.70 9.93 -1.36
C ALA A 59 -15.42 8.80 -0.36
N CYS A 60 -16.38 8.42 0.49
CA CYS A 60 -16.26 7.30 1.42
C CYS A 60 -16.44 5.94 0.74
N ILE A 61 -17.15 5.88 -0.40
CA ILE A 61 -17.49 4.62 -1.09
C ILE A 61 -16.25 3.77 -1.40
N PRO A 62 -15.15 4.31 -1.94
CA PRO A 62 -13.95 3.53 -2.20
C PRO A 62 -13.33 2.88 -0.96
N PHE A 63 -13.37 3.55 0.19
CA PHE A 63 -12.83 3.02 1.44
C PHE A 63 -13.73 1.93 2.03
N LEU A 64 -15.05 2.05 1.88
CA LEU A 64 -15.99 0.98 2.23
C LEU A 64 -15.77 -0.25 1.34
N ALA A 65 -15.56 -0.06 0.03
CA ALA A 65 -15.23 -1.14 -0.89
C ALA A 65 -13.93 -1.84 -0.49
N MET A 66 -12.90 -1.08 -0.11
CA MET A 66 -11.66 -1.62 0.43
C MET A 66 -11.90 -2.46 1.70
N ALA A 67 -12.66 -1.94 2.66
CA ALA A 67 -12.93 -2.60 3.93
C ALA A 67 -13.60 -3.98 3.73
N VAL A 68 -14.56 -4.07 2.81
CA VAL A 68 -15.21 -5.34 2.45
C VAL A 68 -14.24 -6.29 1.73
N ALA A 69 -13.43 -5.76 0.81
CA ALA A 69 -12.51 -6.55 0.01
C ALA A 69 -11.39 -7.22 0.85
N VAL A 70 -10.96 -6.60 1.97
CA VAL A 70 -9.92 -7.16 2.85
C VAL A 70 -10.24 -8.60 3.27
N GLY A 71 -11.47 -8.87 3.72
CA GLY A 71 -11.86 -10.21 4.16
C GLY A 71 -11.83 -11.24 3.03
N TRP A 72 -12.30 -10.85 1.84
CA TRP A 72 -12.28 -11.70 0.65
C TRP A 72 -10.85 -12.07 0.23
N TRP A 73 -9.94 -11.09 0.21
CA TRP A 73 -8.54 -11.34 -0.12
C TRP A 73 -7.82 -12.19 0.92
N ALA A 74 -8.16 -12.05 2.20
CA ALA A 74 -7.61 -12.89 3.26
C ALA A 74 -7.99 -14.36 3.05
N VAL A 75 -9.27 -14.65 2.83
CA VAL A 75 -9.75 -16.03 2.55
C VAL A 75 -9.07 -16.61 1.31
N LEU A 76 -8.92 -15.81 0.25
CA LEU A 76 -8.24 -16.27 -0.97
C LEU A 76 -6.75 -16.55 -0.74
N ALA A 77 -6.07 -15.69 0.04
CA ALA A 77 -4.66 -15.88 0.38
C ALA A 77 -4.45 -17.16 1.21
N ASP A 78 -5.32 -17.42 2.19
CA ASP A 78 -5.26 -18.62 3.03
C ASP A 78 -5.53 -19.87 2.21
N ALA A 79 -6.52 -19.85 1.31
CA ALA A 79 -6.78 -20.94 0.38
C ALA A 79 -5.58 -21.20 -0.55
N TRP A 80 -4.90 -20.14 -1.02
CA TRP A 80 -3.70 -20.27 -1.85
C TRP A 80 -2.52 -20.85 -1.06
N ALA A 81 -2.37 -20.49 0.22
CA ALA A 81 -1.32 -21.00 1.09
C ALA A 81 -1.38 -22.52 1.33
N THR A 82 -2.54 -23.16 1.10
CA THR A 82 -2.65 -24.63 1.13
C THR A 82 -1.96 -25.33 -0.05
N LYS A 83 -1.64 -24.59 -1.12
CA LYS A 83 -1.14 -25.14 -2.40
C LYS A 83 0.22 -24.57 -2.83
N ALA A 84 0.74 -23.58 -2.11
CA ALA A 84 1.97 -22.88 -2.48
C ALA A 84 2.74 -22.42 -1.23
N SER A 85 4.04 -22.15 -1.38
CA SER A 85 4.83 -21.56 -0.30
C SER A 85 4.27 -20.21 0.13
N LEU A 86 4.40 -19.85 1.41
CA LEU A 86 3.99 -18.53 1.91
C LEU A 86 4.67 -17.40 1.14
N THR A 87 5.95 -17.55 0.79
CA THR A 87 6.68 -16.55 -0.02
C THR A 87 6.00 -16.32 -1.37
N THR A 88 5.56 -17.38 -2.04
CA THR A 88 4.83 -17.30 -3.30
C THR A 88 3.51 -16.55 -3.12
N VAL A 89 2.75 -16.90 -2.09
CA VAL A 89 1.46 -16.26 -1.79
C VAL A 89 1.65 -14.78 -1.47
N ARG A 90 2.58 -14.42 -0.57
CA ARG A 90 2.81 -13.02 -0.20
C ARG A 90 3.25 -12.18 -1.39
N LYS A 91 4.13 -12.70 -2.25
CA LYS A 91 4.53 -12.01 -3.48
C LYS A 91 3.38 -11.88 -4.47
N GLY A 92 2.56 -12.92 -4.61
CA GLY A 92 1.38 -12.93 -5.47
C GLY A 92 0.35 -11.89 -5.04
N MET A 93 -0.03 -11.92 -3.77
CA MET A 93 -0.99 -10.98 -3.16
C MET A 93 -0.50 -9.53 -3.23
N THR A 94 0.78 -9.26 -2.98
CA THR A 94 1.37 -7.93 -3.18
C THR A 94 1.37 -7.51 -4.66
N THR A 95 1.62 -8.45 -5.59
CA THR A 95 1.58 -8.16 -7.04
C THR A 95 0.18 -7.78 -7.49
N ILE A 96 -0.83 -8.53 -7.07
CA ILE A 96 -2.23 -8.23 -7.37
C ILE A 96 -2.60 -6.88 -6.76
N GLY A 97 -2.31 -6.69 -5.47
CA GLY A 97 -2.70 -5.48 -4.75
C GLY A 97 -2.02 -4.22 -5.24
N LEU A 98 -0.69 -4.16 -5.20
CA LEU A 98 0.04 -2.95 -5.60
C LEU A 98 0.01 -2.75 -7.12
N GLY A 99 0.18 -3.81 -7.90
CA GLY A 99 0.22 -3.74 -9.36
C GLY A 99 -1.15 -3.41 -9.94
N GLY A 100 -2.20 -4.10 -9.48
CA GLY A 100 -3.56 -3.84 -9.93
C GLY A 100 -4.05 -2.45 -9.52
N ALA A 101 -3.77 -2.02 -8.29
CA ALA A 101 -4.06 -0.66 -7.86
C ALA A 101 -3.32 0.38 -8.69
N ALA A 102 -2.02 0.19 -8.99
CA ALA A 102 -1.26 1.11 -9.82
C ALA A 102 -1.86 1.27 -11.23
N VAL A 103 -2.28 0.16 -11.86
CA VAL A 103 -2.95 0.22 -13.17
C VAL A 103 -4.27 1.00 -13.07
N LEU A 104 -5.10 0.71 -12.07
CA LEU A 104 -6.39 1.39 -11.89
C LEU A 104 -6.24 2.88 -11.54
N MET A 105 -5.19 3.25 -10.80
CA MET A 105 -4.83 4.64 -10.56
C MET A 105 -4.44 5.35 -11.87
N LEU A 106 -3.66 4.72 -12.75
CA LEU A 106 -3.34 5.28 -14.08
C LEU A 106 -4.58 5.48 -14.97
N LEU A 107 -5.61 4.64 -14.80
CA LEU A 107 -6.86 4.75 -15.57
C LEU A 107 -7.83 5.78 -14.98
N THR A 108 -7.70 6.15 -13.71
CA THR A 108 -8.62 7.05 -13.00
C THR A 108 -8.77 8.43 -13.67
N PRO A 109 -7.71 9.07 -14.19
CA PRO A 109 -7.84 10.33 -14.93
C PRO A 109 -8.65 10.23 -16.24
N LEU A 110 -8.82 9.03 -16.81
CA LEU A 110 -9.62 8.83 -18.02
C LEU A 110 -11.13 8.82 -17.74
N ALA A 111 -11.53 8.91 -16.47
CA ALA A 111 -12.92 8.99 -16.04
C ALA A 111 -13.61 10.23 -16.62
N ARG A 112 -14.79 10.03 -17.21
CA ARG A 112 -15.59 11.11 -17.83
C ARG A 112 -16.73 11.62 -16.93
N SER A 113 -16.90 11.00 -15.77
CA SER A 113 -17.92 11.38 -14.78
C SER A 113 -17.47 11.03 -13.36
N ALA A 114 -18.04 11.71 -12.36
CA ALA A 114 -17.83 11.43 -10.95
C ALA A 114 -18.06 9.95 -10.62
N THR A 115 -19.14 9.36 -11.14
CA THR A 115 -19.46 7.93 -10.94
C THR A 115 -18.35 7.03 -11.47
N SER A 116 -17.87 7.26 -12.69
CA SER A 116 -16.78 6.45 -13.26
C SER A 116 -15.47 6.60 -12.48
N ALA A 117 -15.17 7.80 -12.00
CA ALA A 117 -14.00 8.06 -11.15
C ALA A 117 -14.11 7.32 -9.82
N ILE A 118 -15.25 7.42 -9.14
CA ILE A 118 -15.51 6.71 -7.88
C ILE A 118 -15.40 5.20 -8.07
N LEU A 119 -15.94 4.64 -9.15
CA LEU A 119 -15.84 3.21 -9.45
C LEU A 119 -14.40 2.76 -9.67
N LEU A 120 -13.60 3.51 -10.45
CA LEU A 120 -12.19 3.20 -10.69
C LEU A 120 -11.36 3.28 -9.41
N VAL A 121 -11.55 4.33 -8.61
CA VAL A 121 -10.87 4.47 -7.31
C VAL A 121 -11.32 3.38 -6.32
N SER A 122 -12.60 3.02 -6.32
CA SER A 122 -13.12 1.91 -5.50
C SER A 122 -12.49 0.59 -5.89
N ALA A 123 -12.43 0.29 -7.19
CA ALA A 123 -11.74 -0.91 -7.68
C ALA A 123 -10.26 -0.88 -7.32
N SER A 124 -9.60 0.28 -7.44
CA SER A 124 -8.19 0.44 -7.09
C SER A 124 -7.94 0.10 -5.62
N LEU A 125 -8.69 0.69 -4.69
CA LEU A 125 -8.53 0.42 -3.26
C LEU A 125 -8.97 -1.02 -2.90
N ALA A 126 -10.05 -1.52 -3.49
CA ALA A 126 -10.50 -2.89 -3.28
C ALA A 126 -9.45 -3.92 -3.73
N VAL A 127 -8.77 -3.69 -4.86
CA VAL A 127 -7.65 -4.54 -5.29
C VAL A 127 -6.44 -4.31 -4.39
N GLN A 128 -6.11 -3.07 -4.02
CA GLN A 128 -5.01 -2.73 -3.12
C GLN A 128 -5.08 -3.48 -1.79
N ALA A 129 -6.28 -3.73 -1.27
CA ALA A 129 -6.51 -4.53 -0.07
C ALA A 129 -5.84 -5.92 -0.12
N ALA A 130 -5.65 -6.51 -1.31
CA ALA A 130 -4.91 -7.76 -1.48
C ALA A 130 -3.46 -7.67 -0.95
N ALA A 131 -2.82 -6.50 -1.06
CA ALA A 131 -1.47 -6.29 -0.53
C ALA A 131 -1.43 -6.34 1.02
N GLY A 132 -2.57 -6.18 1.70
CA GLY A 132 -2.71 -6.44 3.13
C GLY A 132 -2.39 -7.89 3.49
N SER A 133 -2.92 -8.83 2.72
CA SER A 133 -2.61 -10.28 2.81
C SER A 133 -1.27 -10.66 2.17
N GLY A 134 -0.54 -9.68 1.63
CA GLY A 134 0.79 -9.81 1.05
C GLY A 134 1.87 -9.16 1.93
N ALA A 135 2.25 -7.93 1.60
CA ALA A 135 3.35 -7.21 2.24
C ALA A 135 3.07 -6.84 3.70
N VAL A 136 1.84 -6.50 4.06
CA VAL A 136 1.53 -5.99 5.41
C VAL A 136 1.56 -7.10 6.45
N ILE A 137 1.04 -8.30 6.15
CA ILE A 137 1.10 -9.42 7.10
C ILE A 137 2.49 -10.08 7.16
N ASN A 138 3.35 -9.89 6.15
CA ASN A 138 4.65 -10.55 6.05
C ASN A 138 5.64 -10.21 7.19
N HIS A 139 5.37 -9.18 8.01
CA HIS A 139 6.16 -8.88 9.21
C HIS A 139 6.15 -10.05 10.21
N ALA A 140 4.97 -10.65 10.38
CA ALA A 140 4.77 -11.78 11.28
C ALA A 140 5.41 -13.05 10.74
N ASP A 141 5.39 -13.24 9.43
CA ASP A 141 6.00 -14.39 8.76
C ASP A 141 7.55 -14.30 8.80
N LEU A 142 8.11 -13.12 8.50
CA LEU A 142 9.55 -12.92 8.36
C LEU A 142 10.31 -12.93 9.70
N ALA A 143 9.76 -12.33 10.76
CA ALA A 143 10.39 -12.37 12.08
C ALA A 143 9.35 -12.52 13.21
N PRO A 144 8.81 -13.73 13.44
CA PRO A 144 7.70 -13.95 14.37
C PRO A 144 7.95 -13.40 15.80
N ARG A 145 9.19 -13.50 16.30
CA ARG A 145 9.58 -13.00 17.63
C ARG A 145 9.79 -11.48 17.68
N GLN A 146 9.98 -10.83 16.54
CA GLN A 146 10.24 -9.39 16.40
C GLN A 146 9.24 -8.74 15.44
N ALA A 147 8.06 -9.33 15.26
CA ALA A 147 7.08 -8.89 14.28
C ALA A 147 6.61 -7.46 14.56
N SER A 148 6.40 -7.12 15.84
CA SER A 148 6.04 -5.78 16.29
C SER A 148 7.16 -4.76 16.05
N VAL A 149 8.43 -5.17 16.18
CA VAL A 149 9.57 -4.31 15.85
C VAL A 149 9.62 -4.02 14.36
N LEU A 150 9.49 -5.05 13.52
CA LEU A 150 9.49 -4.85 12.07
C LEU A 150 8.30 -4.01 11.63
N LEU A 151 7.12 -4.24 12.21
CA LEU A 151 5.93 -3.45 11.92
C LEU A 151 6.11 -1.99 12.33
N SER A 152 6.66 -1.73 13.51
CA SER A 152 6.96 -0.35 13.95
C SER A 152 7.97 0.32 13.03
N LEU A 153 9.06 -0.38 12.66
CA LEU A 153 10.07 0.12 11.73
C LEU A 153 9.43 0.48 10.39
N SER A 154 8.67 -0.43 9.79
CA SER A 154 8.03 -0.17 8.51
C SER A 154 6.96 0.91 8.60
N ASN A 155 6.21 0.97 9.72
CA ASN A 155 5.20 1.99 9.95
C ASN A 155 5.80 3.39 10.06
N THR A 156 7.01 3.54 10.63
CA THR A 156 7.75 4.81 10.61
C THR A 156 7.97 5.31 9.19
N PHE A 157 8.31 4.43 8.24
CA PHE A 157 8.43 4.82 6.83
C PHE A 157 7.07 4.99 6.17
N ALA A 158 6.09 4.13 6.50
CA ALA A 158 4.75 4.15 5.90
C ALA A 158 3.93 5.39 6.27
N THR A 159 4.26 6.12 7.33
CA THR A 159 3.63 7.41 7.66
C THR A 159 4.24 8.61 6.91
N LEU A 160 5.47 8.49 6.39
CA LEU A 160 6.12 9.54 5.60
C LEU A 160 5.33 9.95 4.35
N PRO A 161 4.69 9.04 3.59
CA PRO A 161 3.78 9.42 2.52
C PRO A 161 2.67 10.38 2.96
N GLY A 162 2.11 10.22 4.17
CA GLY A 162 1.11 11.16 4.67
C GLY A 162 1.68 12.58 4.83
N MET A 163 2.95 12.70 5.19
CA MET A 163 3.66 13.98 5.32
C MET A 163 4.11 14.56 3.98
N VAL A 164 4.48 13.70 3.02
CA VAL A 164 5.15 14.11 1.76
C VAL A 164 4.19 14.11 0.57
N ALA A 165 3.37 13.07 0.40
CA ALA A 165 2.48 12.93 -0.74
C ALA A 165 1.46 14.08 -0.79
N VAL A 166 1.03 14.58 0.37
CA VAL A 166 0.02 15.63 0.44
C VAL A 166 0.55 16.98 -0.07
N PRO A 167 1.63 17.56 0.47
CA PRO A 167 2.22 18.78 -0.09
C PRO A 167 2.70 18.63 -1.53
N LEU A 168 3.23 17.45 -1.89
CA LEU A 168 3.69 17.19 -3.24
C LEU A 168 2.52 17.17 -4.24
N ALA A 169 1.40 16.55 -3.89
CA ALA A 169 0.18 16.59 -4.71
C ALA A 169 -0.34 18.02 -4.86
N SER A 170 -0.37 18.83 -3.79
CA SER A 170 -0.69 20.26 -3.87
C SER A 170 0.22 20.97 -4.87
N ALA A 171 1.54 20.83 -4.73
CA ALA A 171 2.50 21.49 -5.60
C ALA A 171 2.36 21.07 -7.06
N ILE A 172 2.07 19.79 -7.32
CA ILE A 172 1.82 19.29 -8.69
C ILE A 172 0.57 19.94 -9.28
N VAL A 173 -0.51 20.04 -8.52
CA VAL A 173 -1.78 20.63 -8.99
C VAL A 173 -1.68 22.15 -9.15
N GLU A 174 -0.94 22.84 -8.28
CA GLU A 174 -0.80 24.31 -8.27
C GLU A 174 0.22 24.84 -9.31
N THR A 175 1.16 24.00 -9.76
CA THR A 175 2.16 24.40 -10.77
C THR A 175 1.62 24.24 -12.21
N ARG A 176 2.42 24.67 -13.21
CA ARG A 176 2.08 24.57 -14.66
C ARG A 176 1.80 23.13 -15.16
N TRP A 177 2.04 22.10 -14.34
CA TRP A 177 1.73 20.70 -14.64
C TRP A 177 0.24 20.37 -14.50
N GLY A 178 -0.52 21.19 -13.76
CA GLY A 178 -1.94 21.52 -13.95
C GLY A 178 -2.97 20.39 -14.05
N SER A 179 -2.60 19.14 -13.81
CA SER A 179 -3.51 18.00 -14.01
C SER A 179 -3.30 16.93 -12.96
N TRP A 180 -4.43 16.47 -12.42
CA TRP A 180 -4.54 15.31 -11.54
C TRP A 180 -3.94 14.04 -12.16
N GLU A 181 -3.81 13.97 -13.48
CA GLU A 181 -3.09 12.91 -14.19
C GLU A 181 -1.68 12.67 -13.63
N HIS A 182 -0.92 13.73 -13.38
CA HIS A 182 0.45 13.61 -12.85
C HIS A 182 0.47 13.09 -11.40
N VAL A 183 -0.52 13.48 -10.61
CA VAL A 183 -0.68 13.00 -9.22
C VAL A 183 -0.94 11.49 -9.20
N PHE A 184 -1.87 11.02 -10.04
CA PHE A 184 -2.17 9.59 -10.19
C PHE A 184 -1.00 8.81 -10.81
N ALA A 185 -0.29 9.39 -11.78
CA ALA A 185 0.89 8.78 -12.38
C ALA A 185 2.03 8.62 -11.37
N LEU A 186 2.29 9.63 -10.54
CA LEU A 186 3.27 9.55 -9.46
C LEU A 186 2.91 8.46 -8.45
N ALA A 187 1.65 8.42 -7.99
CA ALA A 187 1.21 7.36 -7.09
C ALA A 187 1.44 5.98 -7.71
N SER A 188 1.05 5.80 -8.97
CA SER A 188 1.22 4.54 -9.69
C SER A 188 2.69 4.15 -9.83
N ALA A 189 3.58 5.12 -10.08
CA ALA A 189 5.02 4.89 -10.12
C ALA A 189 5.58 4.43 -8.76
N VAL A 190 5.15 5.05 -7.66
CA VAL A 190 5.54 4.63 -6.29
C VAL A 190 5.04 3.22 -5.99
N LEU A 191 3.78 2.91 -6.35
CA LEU A 191 3.20 1.58 -6.17
C LEU A 191 3.97 0.51 -6.95
N PHE A 192 4.28 0.76 -8.22
CA PHE A 192 5.10 -0.15 -9.04
C PHE A 192 6.52 -0.29 -8.52
N ALA A 193 7.16 0.80 -8.09
CA ALA A 193 8.52 0.76 -7.54
C ALA A 193 8.57 -0.11 -6.27
N GLY A 194 7.64 0.11 -5.33
CA GLY A 194 7.53 -0.72 -4.13
C GLY A 194 7.23 -2.18 -4.45
N LEU A 195 6.36 -2.44 -5.42
CA LEU A 195 6.09 -3.79 -5.92
C LEU A 195 7.35 -4.46 -6.47
N LEU A 196 8.12 -3.79 -7.33
CA LEU A 196 9.31 -4.36 -7.95
C LEU A 196 10.36 -4.73 -6.89
N ILE A 197 10.59 -3.85 -5.93
CA ILE A 197 11.50 -4.09 -4.80
C ILE A 197 10.99 -5.27 -3.96
N TYR A 198 9.71 -5.27 -3.57
CA TYR A 198 9.11 -6.34 -2.77
C TYR A 198 9.20 -7.69 -3.50
N ARG A 199 8.79 -7.75 -4.77
CA ARG A 199 8.80 -8.97 -5.57
C ARG A 199 10.21 -9.54 -5.71
N ARG A 200 11.22 -8.69 -5.88
CA ARG A 200 12.62 -9.10 -6.08
C ARG A 200 13.27 -9.65 -4.81
N TYR A 201 13.01 -9.04 -3.65
CA TYR A 201 13.80 -9.26 -2.42
C TYR A 201 13.01 -9.81 -1.23
N ALA A 202 11.68 -9.76 -1.24
CA ALA A 202 10.89 -10.27 -0.12
C ALA A 202 11.01 -11.78 0.02
N SER A 203 10.90 -12.24 1.26
CA SER A 203 10.73 -13.63 1.66
C SER A 203 9.70 -13.69 2.78
N ALA A 204 9.00 -14.81 2.91
CA ALA A 204 8.17 -15.14 4.06
C ALA A 204 8.80 -16.28 4.90
N GLU A 205 10.06 -16.63 4.64
CA GLU A 205 10.81 -17.58 5.47
C GLU A 205 11.27 -16.90 6.77
N PRO A 206 11.04 -17.52 7.93
CA PRO A 206 11.44 -16.93 9.21
C PRO A 206 12.95 -16.72 9.31
N LEU A 207 13.37 -15.52 9.73
CA LEU A 207 14.77 -15.19 9.95
C LEU A 207 15.33 -15.93 11.18
N ILE A 208 16.50 -16.55 11.01
CA ILE A 208 17.25 -17.16 12.11
C ILE A 208 18.11 -16.08 12.76
N LEU A 209 17.53 -15.38 13.73
CA LEU A 209 18.21 -14.31 14.47
C LEU A 209 18.92 -14.87 15.70
N ARG A 210 20.22 -14.62 15.82
CA ARG A 210 21.01 -15.03 16.99
C ARG A 210 21.15 -13.86 17.95
N ALA A 211 20.83 -14.08 19.22
CA ALA A 211 20.93 -13.09 20.29
C ALA A 211 22.40 -12.80 20.65
#